data_AF-A0A453A8T2-F1
#
_entry.id   AF-A0A453A8T2-F1
#
_cell.length_a   1.000
_cell.length_b   1.000
_cell.length_c   1.000
_cell.angle_alpha   90.00
_cell.angle_beta   90.00
_cell.angle_gamma   90.00
#
_symmetry.space_group_name_H-M   'P 1'
#
loop_
_entity.id
_entity.type
_entity.pdbx_description
1 polymer ?
#
loop_
_entity_poly.entity_id
_entity_poly.type
_entity_poly.pdbx_seq_one_letter_code
_entity_poly.pdbx_strand_id
1 'polypeptide(L)' 'EAAALMLKHKVHRIPVVNEQQQVIGIVTRTDVFQALEASKA' A
#
# COMPACT_ATOMS: atom_id res chain seq x y z
N GLU A 1 6.50 -1.38 -5.05
CA GLU A 1 6.77 -2.51 -4.12
C GLU A 1 5.56 -2.95 -3.29
N ALA A 2 4.73 -2.04 -2.75
CA ALA A 2 3.55 -2.39 -1.93
C ALA A 2 2.61 -3.43 -2.58
N ALA A 3 2.30 -3.29 -3.87
CA ALA A 3 1.47 -4.23 -4.62
C ALA A 3 2.02 -5.68 -4.61
N ALA A 4 3.36 -5.83 -4.73
CA ALA A 4 4.00 -7.13 -4.73
C ALA A 4 3.93 -7.79 -3.34
N LEU A 5 4.10 -7.00 -2.26
CA LEU A 5 3.93 -7.48 -0.89
C LEU A 5 2.50 -7.95 -0.62
N MET A 6 1.49 -7.17 -1.06
CA MET A 6 0.09 -7.56 -0.95
C MET A 6 -0.18 -8.92 -1.60
N LEU A 7 0.33 -9.14 -2.82
CA LEU A 7 0.18 -10.41 -3.54
C LEU A 7 0.89 -11.57 -2.85
N LYS A 8 2.16 -11.37 -2.47
CA LYS A 8 2.98 -12.40 -1.82
C LYS A 8 2.37 -12.89 -0.52
N HIS A 9 1.87 -11.96 0.30
CA HIS A 9 1.32 -12.27 1.62
C HIS A 9 -0.20 -12.49 1.62
N LYS A 10 -0.87 -12.39 0.46
CA LYS A 10 -2.32 -12.49 0.29
C LYS A 10 -3.10 -11.52 1.21
N VAL A 11 -2.56 -10.31 1.37
CA VAL A 11 -3.17 -9.25 2.20
C VAL A 11 -3.74 -8.14 1.32
N HIS A 12 -4.82 -7.52 1.79
CA HIS A 12 -5.55 -6.49 1.04
C HIS A 12 -5.12 -5.06 1.42
N ARG A 13 -4.35 -4.92 2.49
CA ARG A 13 -3.97 -3.65 3.11
C ARG A 13 -2.61 -3.78 3.78
N ILE A 14 -1.83 -2.71 3.78
CA ILE A 14 -0.50 -2.63 4.41
C ILE A 14 -0.49 -1.40 5.33
N PRO A 15 -0.19 -1.53 6.64
CA PRO A 15 -0.02 -0.39 7.51
C PRO A 15 1.27 0.36 7.17
N VAL A 16 1.22 1.68 7.19
CA VAL A 16 2.41 2.54 7.10
C VAL A 16 2.83 2.89 8.52
N VAL A 17 4.09 2.63 8.84
CA VAL A 17 4.65 2.88 10.17
C VAL A 17 5.75 3.94 10.11
N ASN A 18 5.90 4.71 11.18
CA ASN A 18 7.05 5.61 11.35
C ASN A 18 8.27 4.85 11.91
N GLU A 19 9.37 5.57 12.14
CA GLU A 19 10.63 5.01 12.69
C GLU A 19 10.45 4.42 14.10
N GLN A 20 9.47 4.91 14.86
CA GLN A 20 9.12 4.42 16.18
C GLN A 20 8.16 3.21 16.14
N GLN A 21 7.94 2.61 14.96
CA GLN A 21 7.01 1.49 14.71
C GLN A 21 5.54 1.81 15.01
N GLN A 22 5.16 3.08 15.03
CA GLN A 22 3.78 3.50 15.23
C GLN A 22 3.06 3.57 13.89
N VAL A 23 1.82 3.08 13.83
CA VAL A 23 1.00 3.16 12.62
C VAL A 23 0.58 4.60 12.39
N ILE A 24 1.01 5.17 11.26
CA ILE A 24 0.68 6.53 10.84
C ILE A 24 -0.29 6.57 9.65
N GLY A 25 -0.62 5.41 9.07
CA GLY A 25 -1.54 5.33 7.95
C GLY A 25 -1.75 3.91 7.43
N ILE A 26 -2.50 3.81 6.35
CA ILE A 26 -2.78 2.55 5.67
C ILE A 26 -2.77 2.73 4.15
N VAL A 27 -2.22 1.75 3.45
CA VAL A 27 -2.32 1.64 1.99
C VAL A 27 -3.22 0.46 1.68
N THR A 28 -4.26 0.70 0.90
CA THR A 28 -5.22 -0.30 0.44
C THR A 28 -4.98 -0.65 -1.03
N ARG A 29 -5.62 -1.73 -1.49
CA ARG A 29 -5.62 -2.10 -2.90
C ARG A 29 -6.15 -0.97 -3.81
N THR A 30 -7.15 -0.23 -3.34
CA THR A 30 -7.73 0.89 -4.08
C THR A 30 -6.73 2.02 -4.27
N ASP A 31 -5.93 2.34 -3.25
CA ASP A 31 -4.89 3.38 -3.34
C ASP A 31 -3.81 3.00 -4.36
N VAL A 32 -3.44 1.71 -4.40
CA VAL A 32 -2.51 1.17 -5.40
C VAL A 32 -3.09 1.32 -6.82
N PHE A 33 -4.37 0.99 -7.02
CA PHE A 33 -5.02 1.17 -8.33
C PHE A 33 -5.09 2.64 -8.75
N GLN A 34 -5.51 3.53 -7.84
CA GLN A 34 -5.58 4.97 -8.12
C GLN A 34 -4.21 5.55 -8.50
N ALA A 35 -3.14 5.14 -7.80
CA ALA A 35 -1.78 5.58 -8.11
C ALA A 35 -1.29 5.09 -9.49
N LEU A 36 -1.70 3.88 -9.90
CA LEU A 36 -1.38 3.34 -11.23
C LEU A 36 -2.11 4.09 -12.34
N GLU A 37 -3.38 4.44 -12.13
CA GLU A 37 -4.16 5.24 -13.09
C GLU A 37 -3.60 6.67 -13.21
N ALA A 38 -3.26 7.30 -12.08
CA ALA A 38 -2.66 8.63 -12.07
C ALA A 38 -1.29 8.68 -12.77
N SER A 39 -0.54 7.58 -12.79
CA SER A 39 0.78 7.50 -13.45
C SER A 39 0.70 7.25 -14.97
N LYS A 40 -0.49 6.98 -15.51
CA LYS A 40 -0.72 6.78 -16.96
C LYS A 40 -1.22 8.04 -17.69
N ALA A 41 -1.61 9.08 -16.94
CA ALA A 41 -1.98 10.39 -17.46
C ALA A 41 -0.73 11.27 -17.64
#